data_AF-A0AAV4AEL2-F1
#
_entry.id   AF-A0AAV4AEL2-F1
#
_cell.length_a   1.000
_cell.length_b   1.000
_cell.length_c   1.000
_cell.angle_alpha   90.00
_cell.angle_beta   90.00
_cell.angle_gamma   90.00
#
_symmetry.space_group_name_H-M   'P 1'
#
loop_
_entity.id
_entity.type
_entity.pdbx_description
1 polymer ?
#
loop_
_entity_poly.entity_id
_entity_poly.type
_entity_poly.pdbx_seq_one_letter_code
_entity_poly.pdbx_strand_id
1 'polypeptide(L)'
;MLQPNRDQSGGINEAFSDMAGEAAEEFLFGRSDWVSGAEMYVAPNKALRYFDDPTKDGVSIKHVRNYRKGLDVHYSSGIYNHVFYKLGTTFGIR
;
A
#
# COMPACT_ATOMS: atom_id res chain seq x y z
N MET A 1 26.47 -9.16 -5.00
CA MET A 1 25.55 -8.17 -5.60
C MET A 1 24.48 -7.85 -4.56
N LEU A 2 24.51 -6.66 -3.95
CA LEU A 2 23.47 -6.22 -3.03
C LEU A 2 22.28 -5.74 -3.89
N GLN A 3 21.12 -6.37 -3.76
CA GLN A 3 19.91 -5.85 -4.40
C GLN A 3 19.46 -4.60 -3.61
N PRO A 4 19.40 -3.41 -4.21
CA PRO A 4 19.18 -2.14 -3.49
C PRO A 4 17.75 -2.01 -2.90
N ASN A 5 16.79 -2.79 -3.40
CA ASN A 5 15.41 -2.83 -2.93
C ASN A 5 15.13 -4.12 -2.16
N ARG A 6 15.67 -4.23 -0.95
CA ARG A 6 15.41 -5.35 -0.05
C ARG A 6 14.95 -4.87 1.30
N ASP A 7 14.26 -5.76 2.00
CA ASP A 7 13.84 -5.53 3.37
C ASP A 7 12.95 -4.28 3.51
N GLN A 8 13.09 -3.52 4.60
CA GLN A 8 12.19 -2.41 4.91
C GLN A 8 12.24 -1.28 3.89
N SER A 9 13.41 -0.95 3.33
CA SER A 9 13.52 0.10 2.30
C SER A 9 12.79 -0.29 1.02
N GLY A 10 12.81 -1.58 0.65
CA GLY A 10 12.01 -2.10 -0.45
C GLY A 10 10.51 -1.97 -0.20
N GLY A 11 10.05 -2.30 1.01
CA GLY A 11 8.64 -2.10 1.40
C GLY A 11 8.20 -0.64 1.37
N ILE A 12 9.07 0.28 1.80
CA ILE A 12 8.82 1.73 1.71
C ILE A 12 8.76 2.20 0.25
N ASN A 13 9.65 1.69 -0.60
CA ASN A 13 9.68 2.02 -2.03
C ASN A 13 8.37 1.61 -2.73
N GLU A 14 7.93 0.38 -2.53
CA GLU A 14 6.67 -0.11 -3.09
C GLU A 14 5.47 0.68 -2.55
N ALA A 15 5.46 0.96 -1.23
CA ALA A 15 4.40 1.76 -0.63
C ALA A 15 4.35 3.19 -1.19
N PHE A 16 5.50 3.83 -1.43
CA PHE A 16 5.52 5.17 -2.05
C PHE A 16 4.93 5.15 -3.46
N SER A 17 5.18 4.08 -4.21
CA SER A 17 4.60 3.89 -5.55
C SER A 17 3.08 3.70 -5.48
N ASP A 18 2.58 2.90 -4.54
CA ASP A 18 1.14 2.77 -4.27
C ASP A 18 0.52 4.14 -3.90
N MET A 19 1.14 4.90 -2.99
CA MET A 19 0.66 6.23 -2.59
C MET A 19 0.59 7.21 -3.77
N ALA A 20 1.54 7.14 -4.69
CA ALA A 20 1.53 7.98 -5.88
C ALA A 20 0.35 7.63 -6.80
N GLY A 21 -0.07 6.36 -6.86
CA GLY A 21 -1.29 5.94 -7.54
C GLY A 21 -2.53 6.60 -6.97
N GLU A 22 -2.74 6.47 -5.66
CA GLU A 22 -3.88 7.09 -4.97
C GLU A 22 -3.87 8.63 -5.08
N ALA A 23 -2.70 9.24 -4.99
CA ALA A 23 -2.57 10.70 -5.17
C ALA A 23 -2.91 11.13 -6.60
N ALA A 24 -2.57 10.32 -7.61
CA ALA A 24 -2.95 10.57 -8.99
C ALA A 24 -4.46 10.44 -9.21
N GLU A 25 -5.11 9.46 -8.57
CA GLU A 25 -6.57 9.32 -8.59
C GLU A 25 -7.27 10.52 -7.94
N GLU A 26 -6.81 10.96 -6.77
CA GLU A 26 -7.32 12.17 -6.12
C GLU A 26 -7.16 13.40 -7.02
N PHE A 27 -5.99 13.54 -7.68
CA PHE A 27 -5.74 14.65 -8.60
C PHE A 27 -6.66 14.63 -9.83
N LEU A 28 -6.90 13.47 -10.43
CA LEU A 28 -7.68 13.34 -11.66
C LEU A 28 -9.19 13.33 -11.43
N PHE A 29 -9.65 12.73 -10.33
CA PHE A 29 -11.06 12.45 -10.08
C PHE A 29 -11.62 13.13 -8.82
N GLY A 30 -10.78 13.84 -8.06
CA GLY A 30 -11.17 14.50 -6.81
C GLY A 30 -11.50 13.53 -5.67
N ARG A 31 -11.12 12.25 -5.82
CA ARG A 31 -11.27 11.19 -4.84
C ARG A 31 -10.28 10.06 -5.13
N SER A 32 -9.72 9.45 -4.09
CA SER A 32 -9.07 8.13 -4.09
C SER A 32 -10.00 7.10 -3.43
N ASP A 33 -9.96 5.86 -3.95
CA ASP A 33 -10.74 4.76 -3.38
C ASP A 33 -9.98 3.97 -2.29
N TRP A 34 -8.70 4.28 -2.08
CA TRP A 34 -7.78 3.68 -1.11
C TRP A 34 -7.44 2.21 -1.42
N VAL A 35 -7.40 1.89 -2.71
CA VAL A 35 -7.29 0.54 -3.22
C VAL A 35 -6.39 0.48 -4.45
N SER A 36 -5.21 -0.13 -4.31
CA SER A 36 -4.28 -0.30 -5.43
C SER A 36 -4.73 -1.44 -6.36
N GLY A 37 -4.85 -1.13 -7.65
CA GLY A 37 -5.06 -2.11 -8.71
C GLY A 37 -6.47 -2.70 -8.79
N ALA A 38 -7.49 -1.99 -8.30
CA ALA A 38 -8.89 -2.41 -8.38
C ALA A 38 -9.35 -2.67 -9.83
N GLU A 39 -8.94 -1.82 -10.78
CA GLU A 39 -9.33 -1.94 -12.20
C GLU A 39 -8.67 -3.11 -12.94
N MET A 40 -7.64 -3.73 -12.36
CA MET A 40 -6.91 -4.84 -12.98
C MET A 40 -7.54 -6.21 -12.70
N TYR A 41 -8.52 -6.31 -11.79
CA TYR A 41 -9.18 -7.57 -11.45
C TYR A 41 -10.47 -7.81 -12.23
N VAL A 42 -10.58 -8.99 -12.84
CA VAL A 42 -11.79 -9.48 -13.52
C VAL A 42 -12.91 -9.84 -12.53
N ALA A 43 -12.58 -10.06 -11.26
CA ALA A 43 -13.54 -10.37 -10.21
C ALA A 43 -14.01 -9.08 -9.52
N PRO A 44 -15.33 -8.82 -9.43
CA PRO A 44 -15.85 -7.64 -8.75
C PRO A 44 -15.43 -7.63 -7.27
N ASN A 45 -15.13 -6.43 -6.76
CA ASN A 45 -14.78 -6.16 -5.35
C ASN A 45 -13.45 -6.79 -4.88
N LYS A 46 -12.52 -7.09 -5.78
CA LYS A 46 -11.14 -7.47 -5.44
C LYS A 46 -10.16 -6.44 -5.96
N ALA A 47 -9.11 -6.26 -5.18
CA ALA A 47 -7.98 -5.41 -5.53
C ALA A 47 -6.67 -6.09 -5.18
N LEU A 48 -5.57 -5.57 -5.73
CA LEU A 48 -4.24 -6.08 -5.42
C LEU A 48 -3.88 -5.78 -3.97
N ARG A 49 -4.12 -4.55 -3.50
CA ARG A 49 -3.77 -4.12 -2.14
C ARG A 49 -4.80 -3.15 -1.57
N TYR A 50 -4.93 -3.15 -0.24
CA TYR A 50 -5.90 -2.33 0.49
C TYR A 50 -5.16 -1.41 1.47
N PHE A 51 -5.41 -0.11 1.42
CA PHE A 51 -4.74 0.85 2.30
C PHE A 51 -5.37 0.90 3.70
N ASP A 52 -6.69 0.70 3.79
CA ASP A 52 -7.43 0.77 5.05
C ASP A 52 -7.11 -0.41 6.00
N ASP A 53 -7.07 -1.62 5.47
CA ASP A 53 -6.50 -2.80 6.13
C ASP A 53 -5.76 -3.68 5.11
N PRO A 54 -4.41 -3.56 5.04
CA PRO A 54 -3.59 -4.36 4.14
C PRO A 54 -3.78 -5.86 4.28
N THR A 55 -4.19 -6.36 5.46
CA THR A 55 -4.32 -7.80 5.69
C THR A 55 -5.48 -8.44 4.90
N LYS A 56 -6.34 -7.63 4.26
CA LYS A 56 -7.46 -8.10 3.42
C LYS A 56 -7.01 -8.86 2.17
N ASP A 57 -5.78 -8.67 1.70
CA ASP A 57 -5.23 -9.45 0.59
C ASP A 57 -4.73 -10.85 1.02
N GLY A 58 -4.73 -11.14 2.33
CA GLY A 58 -4.34 -12.41 2.93
C GLY A 58 -2.82 -12.62 3.10
N VAL A 59 -1.97 -11.68 2.65
CA VAL A 59 -0.51 -11.84 2.65
C VAL A 59 0.25 -10.61 3.18
N SER A 60 -0.28 -9.41 3.00
CA SER A 60 0.32 -8.15 3.45
C SER A 60 0.19 -7.96 4.96
N ILE A 61 1.11 -7.16 5.50
CA ILE A 61 1.14 -6.84 6.93
C ILE A 61 0.81 -5.37 7.18
N LYS A 62 0.09 -5.08 8.25
CA LYS A 62 -0.32 -3.71 8.63
C LYS A 62 0.51 -3.05 9.73
N HIS A 63 1.42 -3.79 10.37
CA HIS A 63 2.18 -3.27 11.51
C HIS A 63 3.61 -3.80 11.52
N VAL A 64 4.58 -2.95 11.86
CA VAL A 64 6.02 -3.27 11.86
C VAL A 64 6.38 -4.48 12.72
N ARG A 65 5.63 -4.74 13.80
CA ARG A 65 5.79 -5.95 14.63
C ARG A 65 5.67 -7.27 13.88
N ASN A 66 4.94 -7.27 12.75
CA ASN A 66 4.73 -8.46 11.91
C ASN A 66 5.80 -8.58 10.81
N TYR A 67 6.72 -7.61 10.73
CA TYR A 67 7.80 -7.63 9.76
C TYR A 67 8.81 -8.73 10.10
N ARG A 68 9.28 -9.42 9.06
CA ARG A 68 10.38 -10.38 9.14
C ARG A 68 11.34 -10.12 7.99
N LYS A 69 12.65 -10.32 8.24
CA LYS A 69 13.69 -10.16 7.21
C LYS A 69 13.37 -11.06 6.01
N GLY A 70 13.51 -10.54 4.80
CA GLY A 70 13.19 -11.27 3.57
C GLY A 70 11.69 -11.44 3.28
N LEU A 71 10.79 -10.78 4.03
CA LEU A 71 9.41 -10.61 3.58
C LEU A 71 9.39 -9.85 2.25
N ASP A 72 8.54 -10.29 1.33
CA ASP A 72 8.37 -9.65 0.03
C ASP A 72 7.94 -8.18 0.18
N VAL A 73 8.50 -7.32 -0.67
CA VAL A 73 8.30 -5.87 -0.59
C VAL A 73 6.84 -5.49 -0.80
N HIS A 74 6.11 -6.20 -1.67
CA HIS A 74 4.69 -5.98 -1.94
C HIS A 74 3.79 -6.31 -0.75
N TYR A 75 4.28 -7.12 0.21
CA TYR A 75 3.55 -7.46 1.43
C TYR A 75 3.93 -6.56 2.60
N SER A 76 5.21 -6.18 2.66
CA SER A 76 5.71 -5.27 3.69
C SER A 76 5.30 -3.81 3.46
N SER A 77 4.98 -3.43 2.21
CA SER A 77 4.46 -2.10 1.84
C SER A 77 3.16 -1.76 2.56
N GLY A 78 2.36 -2.76 2.92
CA GLY A 78 1.14 -2.60 3.71
C GLY A 78 1.32 -1.74 4.97
N ILE A 79 2.48 -1.77 5.61
CA ILE A 79 2.76 -0.91 6.79
C ILE A 79 2.63 0.56 6.41
N TYR A 80 3.28 0.99 5.33
CA TYR A 80 3.31 2.39 4.93
C TYR A 80 2.07 2.80 4.14
N ASN A 81 1.44 1.89 3.40
CA ASN A 81 0.10 2.13 2.83
C ASN A 81 -0.91 2.44 3.94
N HIS A 82 -0.88 1.67 5.03
CA HIS A 82 -1.76 1.93 6.17
C HIS A 82 -1.43 3.24 6.88
N VAL A 83 -0.16 3.61 7.02
CA VAL A 83 0.23 4.91 7.58
C VAL A 83 -0.32 6.05 6.72
N PHE A 84 -0.15 5.99 5.40
CA PHE A 84 -0.65 7.01 4.48
C PHE A 84 -2.17 7.15 4.54
N TYR A 85 -2.89 6.03 4.56
CA TYR A 85 -4.34 6.03 4.80
C TYR A 85 -4.73 6.76 6.09
N LYS A 86 -4.05 6.46 7.19
CA LYS A 86 -4.31 7.11 8.49
C LYS A 86 -4.01 8.61 8.42
N LEU A 87 -2.94 9.03 7.75
CA LEU A 87 -2.62 10.45 7.54
C LEU A 87 -3.71 11.17 6.74
N GLY A 88 -4.14 10.62 5.61
CA GLY A 88 -5.15 11.25 4.75
C GLY A 88 -6.55 11.27 5.36
N THR A 89 -6.97 10.17 5.99
CA THR A 89 -8.37 10.00 6.45
C THR A 89 -8.60 10.39 7.90
N THR A 90 -7.59 10.27 8.77
CA THR A 90 -7.75 10.56 10.21
C THR A 90 -7.27 11.97 10.55
N PHE A 91 -6.21 12.45 9.91
CA PHE A 91 -5.63 13.77 10.20
C PHE A 91 -5.98 14.84 9.15
N GLY A 92 -6.64 14.44 8.06
CA GLY A 92 -7.11 15.36 7.02
C GLY A 92 -5.99 16.02 6.22
N ILE A 93 -4.80 15.41 6.21
CA ILE A 93 -3.68 15.87 5.39
C ILE A 93 -4.01 15.47 3.94
N ARG A 94 -4.35 16.45 3.11
CA ARG A 94 -4.63 16.31 1.68
C ARG A 94 -3.62 17.11 0.88
#